data_AF-A0A0U1L2C1-F1
#
_entry.id   AF-A0A0U1L2C1-F1
#
_cell.length_a   1.000
_cell.length_b   1.000
_cell.length_c   1.000
_cell.angle_alpha   90.00
_cell.angle_beta   90.00
_cell.angle_gamma   90.00
#
_symmetry.space_group_name_H-M   'P 1'
#
loop_
_entity.id
_entity.type
_entity.pdbx_description
1 polymer ?
#
loop_
_entity_poly.entity_id
_entity_poly.type
_entity_poly.pdbx_seq_one_letter_code
_entity_poly.pdbx_strand_id
1 'polypeptide(L)' 'MFLLLIAAAIIYFTLGEPKDGAIMLVFVVAIISIEVIQEWRTDKTLKALRDLSAPRIIVLRDGIEKVINSSELVPGGM' A
#
# COMPACT_ATOMS: atom_id res chain seq x y z
N MET A 1 -5.66 -10.96 8.45
CA MET A 1 -5.91 -9.93 9.48
C MET A 1 -7.40 -9.60 9.62
N PHE A 2 -8.15 -9.41 8.52
CA PHE A 2 -9.59 -9.16 8.54
C PHE A 2 -10.41 -10.15 9.41
N LEU A 3 -10.08 -11.44 9.38
CA LEU A 3 -10.69 -12.47 10.23
C LEU A 3 -10.44 -12.28 11.74
N LEU A 4 -9.28 -11.74 12.13
CA LEU A 4 -8.96 -11.45 13.53
C LEU A 4 -9.78 -10.27 14.06
N LEU A 5 -9.99 -9.24 13.24
CA LEU A 5 -10.84 -8.10 13.59
C LEU A 5 -12.31 -8.53 13.78
N ILE A 6 -12.80 -9.41 12.91
CA ILE A 6 -14.15 -9.99 13.03
C ILE A 6 -14.27 -10.83 14.32
N ALA A 7 -13.27 -11.66 14.63
CA ALA A 7 -13.27 -12.44 15.88
C ALA A 7 -13.25 -11.55 17.13
N ALA A 8 -12.45 -10.48 17.13
CA ALA A 8 -12.37 -9.51 18.22
C ALA A 8 -13.71 -8.78 18.43
N ALA A 9 -14.39 -8.37 17.35
CA ALA A 9 -15.71 -7.74 17.42
C ALA A 9 -16.78 -8.67 18.04
N ILE A 10 -16.74 -9.97 17.70
CA ILE A 10 -17.66 -10.98 18.24
C ILE A 10 -17.44 -11.20 19.74
N ILE A 11 -16.18 -11.40 20.17
CA ILE A 11 -15.82 -11.60 21.59
C ILE A 11 -16.35 -10.45 22.46
N TYR A 12 -16.34 -9.24 21.91
CA TYR A 12 -16.71 -8.06 22.66
C TYR A 12 -18.21 -7.78 22.73
N PHE A 13 -18.94 -8.13 21.68
CA PHE A 13 -20.40 -8.19 21.74
C PHE A 13 -20.88 -9.21 22.77
N THR A 14 -20.16 -10.33 22.94
CA THR A 14 -20.52 -11.36 23.93
C THR A 14 -20.21 -10.98 25.39
N LEU A 15 -19.45 -9.91 25.64
CA LEU A 15 -19.08 -9.49 27.00
C LEU A 15 -20.14 -8.65 27.72
N GLY A 16 -21.18 -8.16 27.02
CA GLY A 16 -22.41 -7.65 27.65
C GLY A 16 -22.29 -6.33 28.44
N GLU A 17 -21.12 -5.71 28.53
CA GLU A 17 -20.91 -4.43 29.20
C GLU A 17 -20.69 -3.29 28.16
N PRO A 18 -21.59 -2.30 28.07
CA PRO A 18 -21.49 -1.23 27.06
C PRO A 18 -20.26 -0.32 27.25
N LYS A 19 -19.71 -0.27 28.48
CA LYS A 19 -18.48 0.46 28.79
C LYS A 19 -17.26 -0.22 28.19
N ASP A 20 -17.18 -1.54 28.39
CA ASP A 20 -16.19 -2.35 27.71
C ASP A 20 -16.40 -2.16 26.23
N GLY A 21 -17.59 -2.45 25.68
CA GLY A 21 -18.00 -2.21 24.29
C GLY A 21 -17.38 -0.99 23.60
N ALA A 22 -17.45 0.18 24.25
CA ALA A 22 -16.87 1.42 23.77
C ALA A 22 -15.32 1.41 23.71
N ILE A 23 -14.65 0.82 24.68
CA ILE A 23 -13.18 0.70 24.74
C ILE A 23 -12.65 -0.12 23.57
N MET A 24 -13.23 -1.28 23.22
CA MET A 24 -12.76 -1.96 22.00
C MET A 24 -13.17 -1.27 20.72
N LEU A 25 -14.29 -0.57 20.67
CA LEU A 25 -14.62 0.17 19.45
C LEU A 25 -13.48 1.17 19.13
N VAL A 26 -12.94 1.83 20.16
CA VAL A 26 -11.73 2.66 20.05
C VAL A 26 -10.51 1.84 19.61
N PHE A 27 -10.25 0.68 20.21
CA PHE A 27 -9.11 -0.18 19.81
C PHE A 27 -9.22 -0.70 18.37
N VAL A 28 -10.40 -1.13 17.95
CA VAL A 28 -10.67 -1.62 16.59
C VAL A 28 -10.42 -0.51 15.59
N VAL A 29 -10.93 0.70 15.85
CA VAL A 29 -10.67 1.87 15.01
C VAL A 29 -9.17 2.19 14.97
N ALA A 30 -8.47 2.13 16.10
CA ALA A 30 -7.03 2.36 16.17
C ALA A 30 -6.23 1.33 15.35
N ILE A 31 -6.56 0.04 15.48
CA ILE A 31 -5.88 -1.05 14.75
C ILE A 31 -6.12 -0.92 13.26
N ILE A 32 -7.37 -0.71 12.82
CA ILE A 32 -7.69 -0.50 11.40
C ILE A 32 -6.92 0.70 10.85
N SER A 33 -6.87 1.80 11.60
CA SER A 33 -6.12 3.00 11.19
C SER A 33 -4.63 2.72 11.02
N ILE A 34 -4.05 1.98 11.96
CA ILE A 34 -2.65 1.55 11.90
C ILE A 34 -2.41 0.63 10.70
N GLU A 35 -3.28 -0.35 10.44
CA GLU A 35 -3.19 -1.24 9.28
C GLU A 35 -3.22 -0.47 7.97
N VAL A 36 -4.18 0.44 7.79
CA VAL A 36 -4.28 1.28 6.58
C VAL A 36 -3.01 2.12 6.39
N ILE A 37 -2.51 2.75 7.46
CA ILE A 37 -1.28 3.56 7.38
C ILE A 37 -0.07 2.68 7.01
N GLN A 38 0.04 1.47 7.58
CA GLN A 38 1.11 0.54 7.26
C GLN A 38 1.04 0.04 5.82
N GLU A 39 -0.15 -0.25 5.31
CA GLU A 39 -0.37 -0.68 3.94
C GLU A 39 0.03 0.42 2.95
N TRP A 40 -0.38 1.66 3.20
CA TRP A 40 0.02 2.82 2.38
C TRP A 40 1.54 3.03 2.34
N ARG A 41 2.21 2.81 3.48
CA ARG A 41 3.68 2.94 3.58
C ARG A 41 4.40 1.83 2.82
N THR A 42 3.86 0.61 2.89
CA THR A 42 4.37 -0.57 2.19
C THR A 42 4.25 -0.38 0.68
N ASP A 43 3.09 0.06 0.20
CA ASP A 43 2.86 0.35 -1.22
C ASP A 43 3.79 1.43 -1.75
N LYS A 44 4.01 2.51 -0.99
CA LYS A 44 4.92 3.58 -1.40
C LYS A 44 6.36 3.09 -1.54
N THR A 45 6.79 2.19 -0.65
CA THR A 45 8.14 1.62 -0.66
C THR A 45 8.31 0.66 -1.84
N LEU A 46 7.33 -0.19 -2.10
CA LEU A 46 7.29 -1.05 -3.29
C LEU A 46 7.28 -0.24 -4.58
N LYS A 47 6.52 0.85 -4.64
CA LYS A 47 6.44 1.73 -5.81
C LYS A 47 7.77 2.43 -6.08
N ALA A 48 8.44 2.93 -5.04
CA ALA A 48 9.78 3.53 -5.14
C ALA A 48 10.83 2.49 -5.57
N LEU A 49 10.77 1.26 -5.05
CA LEU A 49 11.63 0.17 -5.52
C LEU A 49 11.37 -0.18 -6.98
N ARG A 50 10.10 -0.19 -7.41
CA ARG A 50 9.71 -0.47 -8.79
C ARG A 50 10.15 0.63 -9.76
N ASP A 51 10.12 1.89 -9.33
CA ASP A 51 10.66 3.02 -10.08
C ASP A 51 12.20 2.96 -10.18
N LEU A 52 12.88 2.55 -9.10
CA LEU A 52 14.33 2.36 -9.11
C LEU A 52 14.79 1.14 -9.91
N SER A 53 13.97 0.09 -9.94
CA SER A 53 14.21 -1.16 -10.69
C SER A 53 13.59 -1.14 -12.07
N ALA A 54 12.98 -0.02 -12.50
CA ALA A 54 12.46 0.12 -13.84
C ALA A 54 13.64 -0.09 -14.81
N PRO A 55 13.55 -1.06 -15.74
CA PRO A 55 14.64 -1.34 -16.67
C PRO A 55 14.96 -0.06 -17.44
N ARG A 56 16.16 0.48 -17.26
CA ARG A 56 16.62 1.63 -18.05
C ARG A 56 17.11 1.13 -19.41
N ILE A 57 16.61 1.74 -20.46
CA ILE A 57 16.97 1.42 -21.84
C ILE A 57 17.58 2.66 -22.49
N ILE A 58 18.51 2.42 -23.42
CA ILE A 58 19.14 3.48 -24.22
C ILE A 58 18.33 3.61 -25.50
N VAL A 59 17.88 4.83 -25.82
CA VAL A 59 17.19 5.16 -27.07
C VAL A 59 17.91 6.30 -27.77
N LEU A 60 17.82 6.36 -29.11
CA LEU A 60 18.50 7.37 -29.93
C LEU A 60 17.47 8.36 -30.49
N ARG A 61 17.10 9.37 -29.69
CA ARG A 61 16.17 10.41 -30.13
C ARG A 61 16.91 11.65 -30.60
N ASP A 62 16.55 12.15 -31.78
CA ASP A 62 17.15 13.36 -32.37
C ASP A 62 18.67 13.28 -32.57
N GLY A 63 19.21 12.07 -32.78
CA GLY A 63 20.64 11.83 -32.95
C GLY A 63 21.46 11.88 -31.65
N ILE A 64 20.80 11.95 -30.48
CA ILE A 64 21.44 11.97 -29.16
C ILE A 64 20.99 10.73 -28.39
N GLU A 65 21.96 9.97 -27.87
CA GLU A 65 21.67 8.85 -26.98
C GLU A 65 21.10 9.37 -25.66
N LYS A 66 19.90 8.90 -25.30
CA LYS A 66 19.23 9.22 -24.05
C LYS A 66 18.86 7.94 -23.32
N VAL A 67 19.11 7.93 -22.01
CA VAL A 67 18.67 6.85 -21.12
C VAL A 67 17.26 7.18 -20.63
N ILE A 68 16.30 6.34 -20.97
CA ILE A 68 14.90 6.49 -20.52
C ILE A 68 14.46 5.24 -19.76
N ASN A 69 13.42 5.39 -18.94
CA ASN A 69 12.75 4.24 -18.34
C ASN A 69 12.03 3.46 -19.43
N SER A 70 12.09 2.13 -19.40
CA SER A 70 11.35 1.27 -20.35
C SER A 70 9.84 1.52 -20.35
N SER A 71 9.29 2.07 -19.26
CA SER A 71 7.90 2.54 -19.16
C SER A 71 7.56 3.72 -20.09
N GLU A 72 8.56 4.51 -20.49
CA GLU A 72 8.43 5.69 -21.36
C GLU A 72 8.69 5.36 -22.84
N LEU A 73 8.93 4.07 -23.14
CA LEU A 73 9.11 3.59 -24.50
C LEU A 73 7.74 3.52 -25.20
N VAL A 74 7.50 4.48 -26.10
CA VAL A 74 6.33 4.49 -26.98
C VAL A 74 6.65 3.71 -28.26
N PRO A 75 5.79 2.80 -28.74
CA PRO A 75 6.01 2.10 -30.01
C PRO A 75 6.01 3.13 -31.15
N GLY A 76 7.15 3.33 -31.81
CA GLY A 76 7.28 4.20 -32.98
C GLY A 76 8.29 5.34 -32.89
N GLY A 77 8.99 5.53 -31.76
CA GLY A 77 10.11 6.47 -31.69
C GLY A 77 11.43 5.73 -31.90
N MET A 78 12.06 5.92 -33.06
CA MET A 78 13.50 5.72 -33.20
C MET A 78 14.25 6.52 -32.13
#